data_AF-A0A1G0CJF4-F1
#
_entry.id   AF-A0A1G0CJF4-F1
#
_cell.length_a   1.000
_cell.length_b   1.000
_cell.length_c   1.000
_cell.angle_alpha   90.00
_cell.angle_beta   90.00
_cell.angle_gamma   90.00
#
_symmetry.space_group_name_H-M   'P 1'
#
loop_
_entity.id
_entity.type
_entity.pdbx_description
1 polymer ?
#
loop_
_entity_poly.entity_id
_entity_poly.type
_entity_poly.pdbx_seq_one_letter_code
_entity_poly.pdbx_strand_id
1 'polypeptide(L)' 'MKTKMKLIAALKIWIVIYPSITLFLYFFGEQLSALPLAVRTLILTLCLVPWIIFAGVPFVNFILGLFSPKTDKL' A
#
# COMPACT_ATOMS: atom_id res chain seq x y z
N MET A 1 -21.99 -9.56 0.13
CA MET A 1 -20.60 -10.06 0.28
C MET A 1 -20.32 -10.37 1.75
N LYS A 2 -19.79 -11.55 2.07
CA LYS A 2 -19.51 -11.95 3.47
C LYS A 2 -18.51 -10.98 4.11
N THR A 3 -18.79 -10.47 5.31
CA THR A 3 -17.96 -9.48 6.06
C THR A 3 -16.48 -9.86 6.11
N LYS A 4 -16.18 -11.17 6.24
CA LYS A 4 -14.83 -11.73 6.19
C LYS A 4 -14.02 -11.30 4.96
N MET A 5 -14.63 -11.25 3.78
CA MET A 5 -13.94 -10.86 2.54
C MET A 5 -13.56 -9.38 2.53
N LYS A 6 -14.44 -8.52 3.04
CA LYS A 6 -14.17 -7.07 3.19
C LYS A 6 -13.03 -6.82 4.16
N LEU A 7 -13.01 -7.55 5.28
CA LEU A 7 -11.95 -7.43 6.29
C LEU A 7 -10.57 -7.81 5.73
N ILE A 8 -10.49 -8.92 4.99
CA ILE A 8 -9.23 -9.36 4.35
C ILE A 8 -8.75 -8.32 3.32
N ALA A 9 -9.66 -7.76 2.52
CA ALA A 9 -9.31 -6.72 1.56
C ALA A 9 -8.78 -5.45 2.26
N ALA A 10 -9.44 -5.02 3.33
CA ALA A 10 -9.00 -3.88 4.12
C ALA A 10 -7.62 -4.10 4.75
N LEU A 11 -7.35 -5.30 5.29
CA LEU A 11 -6.05 -5.65 5.86
C LEU A 11 -4.94 -5.65 4.81
N LYS A 12 -5.19 -6.18 3.60
CA LYS A 12 -4.23 -6.12 2.50
C LYS A 12 -3.86 -4.69 2.15
N ILE A 13 -4.86 -3.82 2.02
CA ILE A 13 -4.65 -2.40 1.75
C ILE A 13 -3.87 -1.74 2.91
N TRP A 14 -4.22 -2.06 4.16
CA TRP A 14 -3.54 -1.54 5.35
C TRP A 14 -2.04 -1.87 5.37
N ILE A 15 -1.68 -3.13 5.08
CA ILE A 15 -0.28 -3.60 5.00
C ILE A 15 0.47 -2.93 3.85
N VAL A 16 -0.21 -2.48 2.80
CA VAL A 16 0.43 -1.72 1.71
C VAL A 16 0.65 -0.25 2.12
N ILE A 17 -0.36 0.38 2.71
CA ILE A 17 -0.38 1.83 2.96
C ILE A 17 0.71 2.25 3.95
N TYR A 18 0.75 1.66 5.15
CA TYR A 18 1.63 2.16 6.22
C TYR A 18 3.13 2.03 5.91
N PRO A 19 3.60 0.87 5.38
CA PRO A 19 4.97 0.77 4.90
C PRO A 19 5.27 1.73 3.75
N SER A 20 4.33 1.93 2.82
CA SER A 20 4.51 2.87 1.71
C SER A 20 4.65 4.31 2.22
N ILE A 21 3.77 4.76 3.12
CA ILE A 21 3.88 6.09 3.73
C ILE A 21 5.22 6.24 4.44
N THR A 22 5.61 5.25 5.24
CA THR A 22 6.87 5.28 5.99
C THR A 22 8.07 5.37 5.04
N LEU A 23 8.08 4.58 3.97
CA LEU A 23 9.15 4.57 2.98
C LEU A 23 9.24 5.90 2.23
N PHE A 24 8.11 6.45 1.79
CA PHE A 24 8.08 7.76 1.13
C PHE A 24 8.52 8.88 2.07
N LEU A 25 8.11 8.85 3.33
CA LEU A 25 8.55 9.84 4.32
C LEU A 25 10.02 9.67 4.69
N TYR A 26 10.54 8.45 4.71
CA TYR A 26 11.96 8.18 4.96
C TYR A 26 12.83 8.74 3.84
N PHE A 27 12.44 8.56 2.58
CA PHE A 27 13.22 9.04 1.43
C PHE A 27 13.00 10.51 1.06
N PHE A 28 11.78 11.04 1.25
CA PHE A 28 11.37 12.37 0.77
C PHE A 28 10.95 13.33 1.89
N GLY A 29 10.92 12.88 3.14
CA GLY A 29 10.36 13.65 4.25
C GLY A 29 11.10 14.94 4.55
N GLU A 30 12.43 14.93 4.42
CA GLU A 30 13.27 16.12 4.61
C GLU A 30 13.01 17.17 3.52
N GLN A 31 13.01 16.77 2.26
CA GLN A 31 12.75 17.65 1.11
C GLN A 31 11.33 18.23 1.16
N LEU A 32 10.36 17.42 1.59
CA LEU A 32 8.97 17.84 1.76
C LEU A 32 8.77 18.75 2.99
N SER A 33 9.68 18.74 3.97
CA SER A 33 9.53 19.52 5.21
C SER A 33 9.61 21.02 5.01
N ALA A 34 10.28 21.47 3.93
CA ALA A 34 10.37 22.87 3.55
C ALA A 34 9.05 23.44 2.98
N LEU A 35 8.08 22.58 2.64
CA LEU A 35 6.81 22.99 2.04
C LEU A 35 5.71 23.15 3.10
N PRO A 36 4.72 24.05 2.86
CA PRO A 36 3.52 24.11 3.70
C PRO A 36 2.81 22.77 3.78
N LEU A 37 2.24 22.44 4.95
CA LEU A 37 1.63 21.13 5.23
C LEU A 37 0.64 20.68 4.14
N ALA A 38 -0.22 21.58 3.65
CA ALA A 38 -1.20 21.27 2.62
C ALA A 38 -0.54 20.86 1.29
N VAL A 39 0.51 21.58 0.87
CA VAL A 39 1.25 21.29 -0.37
C VAL A 39 2.01 19.99 -0.25
N ARG A 40 2.72 19.79 0.87
CA ARG A 40 3.39 18.51 1.19
C ARG A 40 2.42 17.34 1.10
N THR A 41 1.25 17.48 1.73
CA THR A 41 0.24 16.42 1.76
C THR A 41 -0.28 16.13 0.35
N LEU A 42 -0.55 17.16 -0.46
CA LEU A 42 -0.99 17.00 -1.84
C LEU A 42 0.03 16.24 -2.69
N ILE A 43 1.31 16.58 -2.60
CA ILE A 43 2.38 15.88 -3.34
C ILE A 43 2.46 14.42 -2.87
N LEU A 44 2.46 14.21 -1.56
CA LEU A 44 2.56 12.87 -0.98
C LEU A 44 1.38 11.98 -1.44
N THR A 45 0.15 12.50 -1.46
CA THR A 45 -1.03 11.73 -1.89
C THR A 45 -1.04 11.49 -3.40
N LEU A 46 -0.66 12.48 -4.21
CA LEU A 46 -0.53 12.34 -5.66
C LEU A 46 0.48 11.25 -6.05
N CYS A 47 1.51 11.03 -5.24
CA CYS A 47 2.46 9.94 -5.45
C CYS A 47 1.97 8.61 -4.86
N LEU A 48 1.48 8.62 -3.61
CA LEU A 48 1.13 7.40 -2.90
C LEU A 48 -0.09 6.69 -3.48
N VAL A 49 -1.12 7.42 -3.89
CA VAL A 49 -2.35 6.81 -4.42
C VAL A 49 -2.06 5.95 -5.67
N PRO A 50 -1.44 6.46 -6.74
CA PRO A 50 -1.10 5.62 -7.89
C PRO A 50 -0.11 4.52 -7.51
N TRP A 51 0.86 4.79 -6.64
CA TRP A 51 1.80 3.76 -6.15
C TRP A 51 1.06 2.58 -5.50
N ILE A 52 0.14 2.85 -4.57
CA ILE A 52 -0.62 1.82 -3.85
C ILE A 52 -1.49 1.02 -4.83
N ILE A 53 -2.17 1.70 -5.76
CA ILE A 53 -3.11 1.06 -6.68
C ILE A 53 -2.39 0.19 -7.72
N PHE A 54 -1.34 0.72 -8.35
CA PHE A 54 -0.70 0.07 -9.50
C PHE A 54 0.49 -0.81 -9.13
N ALA A 55 1.14 -0.57 -7.98
CA ALA A 55 2.30 -1.34 -7.55
C ALA A 55 2.06 -2.05 -6.21
N GLY A 56 1.72 -1.32 -5.15
CA GLY A 56 1.67 -1.85 -3.78
C GLY A 56 0.68 -2.99 -3.59
N VAL A 57 -0.59 -2.80 -3.98
CA VAL A 57 -1.64 -3.83 -3.87
C VAL A 57 -1.36 -5.03 -4.77
N PRO A 58 -1.00 -4.88 -6.06
CA PRO A 58 -0.58 -6.00 -6.91
C PRO A 58 0.59 -6.78 -6.33
N PHE A 59 1.61 -6.10 -5.79
CA PHE A 59 2.79 -6.71 -5.20
C PHE A 59 2.45 -7.55 -3.96
N VAL A 60 1.66 -7.02 -3.03
CA VAL A 60 1.23 -7.79 -1.84
C VAL A 60 0.36 -8.98 -2.25
N ASN A 61 -0.52 -8.83 -3.24
CA ASN A 61 -1.29 -9.95 -3.77
C ASN A 61 -0.41 -11.03 -4.38
N PHE A 62 0.65 -10.64 -5.11
CA PHE A 62 1.62 -11.56 -5.67
C PHE A 62 2.35 -12.35 -4.57
N ILE A 63 2.89 -11.66 -3.57
CA ILE A 63 3.57 -12.28 -2.42
C ILE A 63 2.65 -13.28 -1.71
N LEU A 64 1.41 -12.89 -1.42
CA LEU A 64 0.45 -13.77 -0.75
C LEU A 64 0.10 -15.00 -1.62
N GLY A 65 0.12 -14.86 -2.94
CA GLY A 65 -0.06 -15.97 -3.88
C GLY A 65 1.08 -16.99 -3.82
N LEU A 66 2.33 -16.53 -3.61
CA LEU A 66 3.50 -17.41 -3.47
C LEU A 66 3.42 -18.31 -2.22
N PHE A 67 2.82 -17.80 -1.15
CA PHE A 67 2.68 -18.54 0.12
C PHE A 67 1.42 -19.40 0.19
N SER A 68 0.54 -19.35 -0.82
CA SER A 68 -0.64 -20.20 -0.85
C SER A 68 -0.24 -21.56 -1.42
N PRO A 69 -0.16 -22.64 -0.61
CA PRO A 69 0.16 -23.96 -1.14
C PRO A 69 -0.91 -24.31 -2.17
N LYS A 70 -0.47 -24.66 -3.36
CA LYS A 70 -1.31 -25.24 -4.40
C LYS A 70 -2.01 -26.44 -3.77
N THR A 71 -3.30 -26.31 -3.47
CA THR A 71 -4.11 -27.49 -3.15
C THR A 71 -4.19 -28.28 -4.44
N ASP A 72 -3.25 -29.20 -4.61
CA ASP A 72 -3.28 -30.20 -5.67
C ASP A 72 -4.59 -30.95 -5.51
N LYS A 73 -5.51 -30.70 -6.45
CA LYS A 73 -6.70 -31.51 -6.63
C LYS A 73 -6.23 -32.87 -7.18
N LEU A 74 -6.06 -33.82 -6.28
CA LEU A 74 -6.12 -35.26 -6.57
C LEU A 74 -7.57 -35.64 -6.90
#